data_AF-A0A2T0Q372-F1
#
_entry.id   AF-A0A2T0Q372-F1
#
_cell.length_a   1.000
_cell.length_b   1.000
_cell.length_c   1.000
_cell.angle_alpha   90.00
_cell.angle_beta   90.00
_cell.angle_gamma   90.00
#
_symmetry.space_group_name_H-M   'P 1'
#
loop_
_entity.id
_entity.type
_entity.pdbx_description
1 polymer ?
#
loop_
_entity_poly.entity_id
_entity_poly.type
_entity_poly.pdbx_seq_one_letter_code
_entity_poly.pdbx_strand_id
1 'polypeptide(L)'
;MTAVHDQAAAPVLEPAAREFAEATAKPPFLFQLPPEEGRRTVNQVQSGDIAKPEVDEEWITVPGGPTGEVPVRVVKPAGASGPLPVILYIHGAGWVFGNAHTHDRLVRELAVGAGAAVVFPEYSLSPEARYPVAIEQNFTVARWIVAQGAERGLDGARLAVAGDSVGGNMTAALTLMAKERGGVPLLQQVLFYPVTDASFDTGSYRQFAEGYFLTTEGMRWFWDQYTTDEAQRAEITASPLRASVEQLSGLPPALVITGEADVLRDEGEAYAAKLRAAGVPVTAVRYQGIIHDFVMLNALRGTHAAGAAIAQAAAVLRAALHQG
;
A
#
# COMPACT_ATOMS: atom_id res chain seq x y z
N MET A 1 -3.78 -19.23 -41.71
CA MET A 1 -4.43 -18.22 -40.86
C MET A 1 -3.44 -17.82 -39.79
N THR A 2 -2.65 -16.78 -40.06
CA THR A 2 -1.76 -16.15 -39.09
C THR A 2 -2.65 -15.42 -38.09
N ALA A 3 -2.62 -15.84 -36.83
CA ALA A 3 -3.28 -15.12 -35.76
C ALA A 3 -2.63 -13.73 -35.67
N VAL A 4 -3.41 -12.70 -35.96
CA VAL A 4 -3.07 -11.33 -35.61
C VAL A 4 -3.13 -11.30 -34.09
N HIS A 5 -1.98 -11.45 -33.43
CA HIS A 5 -1.87 -11.04 -32.04
C HIS A 5 -2.07 -9.53 -32.05
N ASP A 6 -3.27 -9.11 -31.69
CA ASP A 6 -3.61 -7.72 -31.43
C ASP A 6 -2.69 -7.26 -30.30
N GLN A 7 -1.58 -6.60 -30.65
CA GLN A 7 -0.77 -5.90 -29.67
C GLN A 7 -1.67 -4.81 -29.10
N ALA A 8 -2.18 -5.02 -27.90
CA ALA A 8 -2.94 -4.00 -27.20
C ALA A 8 -2.17 -2.68 -27.30
N ALA A 9 -2.83 -1.65 -27.84
CA ALA A 9 -2.19 -0.36 -28.06
C ALA A 9 -1.56 0.14 -26.75
N ALA A 10 -0.36 0.70 -26.84
CA ALA A 10 0.32 1.28 -25.68
C ALA A 10 -0.59 2.36 -25.04
N PRO A 11 -0.73 2.38 -23.70
CA PRO A 11 -1.60 3.33 -23.04
C PRO A 11 -1.08 4.76 -23.25
N VAL A 12 -2.01 5.70 -23.43
CA VAL A 12 -1.68 7.13 -23.47
C VAL A 12 -1.73 7.65 -22.04
N LEU A 13 -0.55 7.91 -21.47
CA LEU A 13 -0.42 8.38 -20.09
C LEU A 13 -0.80 9.86 -19.96
N GLU A 14 -1.29 10.24 -18.79
CA GLU A 14 -1.37 11.64 -18.38
C GLU A 14 0.04 12.29 -18.48
N PRO A 15 0.14 13.58 -18.87
CA PRO A 15 1.44 14.21 -19.16
C PRO A 15 2.49 14.04 -18.05
N ALA A 16 2.11 14.27 -16.79
CA ALA A 16 3.04 14.13 -15.66
C ALA A 16 3.49 12.67 -15.44
N ALA A 17 2.62 11.69 -15.68
CA ALA A 17 2.97 10.27 -15.59
C ALA A 17 3.92 9.86 -16.73
N ARG A 18 3.68 10.36 -17.95
CA ARG A 18 4.59 10.17 -19.09
C ARG A 18 5.97 10.77 -18.81
N GLU A 19 6.02 12.02 -18.36
CA GLU A 19 7.27 12.71 -18.06
C GLU A 19 8.06 12.00 -16.95
N PHE A 20 7.38 11.54 -15.90
CA PHE A 20 8.01 10.78 -14.83
C PHE A 20 8.53 9.42 -15.29
N ALA A 21 7.75 8.69 -16.10
CA ALA A 21 8.18 7.43 -16.69
C ALA A 21 9.41 7.62 -17.60
N GLU A 22 9.41 8.64 -18.47
CA GLU A 22 10.53 8.99 -19.34
C GLU A 22 11.78 9.38 -18.55
N ALA A 23 11.62 10.16 -17.46
CA ALA A 23 12.72 10.58 -16.60
C ALA A 23 13.35 9.43 -15.80
N THR A 24 12.60 8.35 -15.56
CA THR A 24 13.04 7.17 -14.80
C THR A 24 13.37 5.96 -15.70
N ALA A 25 13.29 6.11 -17.02
CA ALA A 25 13.46 5.02 -17.98
C ALA A 25 14.93 4.59 -18.24
N LYS A 26 15.91 5.26 -17.63
CA LYS A 26 17.34 4.99 -17.85
C LYS A 26 18.08 4.72 -16.54
N PRO A 27 19.13 3.87 -16.57
CA PRO A 27 19.92 3.57 -15.39
C PRO A 27 20.73 4.80 -14.90
N PRO A 28 21.11 4.83 -13.61
CA PRO A 28 20.88 3.77 -12.63
C PRO A 28 19.42 3.74 -12.16
N PHE A 29 18.82 2.54 -12.14
CA PHE A 29 17.49 2.33 -11.55
C PHE A 29 17.60 2.21 -10.03
N LEU A 30 16.53 2.50 -9.29
CA LEU A 30 16.54 2.43 -7.81
C LEU A 30 17.02 1.07 -7.28
N PHE A 31 16.60 -0.03 -7.90
CA PHE A 31 17.00 -1.40 -7.52
C PHE A 31 18.44 -1.76 -7.92
N GLN A 32 19.13 -0.90 -8.67
CA GLN A 32 20.56 -1.05 -9.01
C GLN A 32 21.47 -0.28 -8.04
N LEU A 33 20.90 0.57 -7.18
CA LEU A 33 21.63 1.31 -6.16
C LEU A 33 21.76 0.46 -4.88
N PRO A 34 22.81 0.67 -4.07
CA PRO A 34 22.82 0.19 -2.69
C PRO A 34 21.57 0.65 -1.94
N PRO A 35 20.93 -0.19 -1.09
CA PRO A 35 19.66 0.16 -0.43
C PRO A 35 19.67 1.52 0.28
N GLU A 36 20.75 1.86 0.99
CA GLU A 36 20.88 3.15 1.69
C GLU A 36 20.87 4.35 0.73
N GLU A 37 21.51 4.22 -0.44
CA GLU A 37 21.52 5.26 -1.47
C GLU A 37 20.15 5.37 -2.16
N GLY A 38 19.51 4.22 -2.45
CA GLY A 38 18.14 4.19 -2.95
C GLY A 38 17.16 4.88 -1.99
N ARG A 39 17.26 4.62 -0.67
CA ARG A 39 16.45 5.28 0.37
C ARG A 39 16.63 6.80 0.36
N ARG A 40 17.88 7.28 0.26
CA ARG A 40 18.18 8.72 0.14
C ARG A 40 17.59 9.31 -1.13
N THR A 41 17.67 8.60 -2.25
CA THR A 41 17.12 9.03 -3.54
C THR A 41 15.60 9.17 -3.49
N VAL A 42 14.88 8.18 -2.96
CA VAL A 42 13.42 8.24 -2.83
C VAL A 42 12.99 9.37 -1.89
N ASN A 43 13.71 9.58 -0.78
CA ASN A 43 13.49 10.73 0.09
C ASN A 43 13.63 12.06 -0.66
N GLN A 44 14.69 12.22 -1.45
CA GLN A 44 14.94 13.43 -2.21
C GLN A 44 13.87 13.70 -3.27
N VAL A 45 13.41 12.66 -3.99
CA VAL A 45 12.31 12.76 -4.96
C VAL A 45 11.02 13.27 -4.30
N GLN A 46 10.76 12.85 -3.07
CA GLN A 46 9.57 13.27 -2.30
C GLN A 46 9.75 14.59 -1.53
N SER A 47 10.93 15.20 -1.53
CA SER A 47 11.23 16.44 -0.80
C SER A 47 10.86 17.73 -1.53
N GLY A 48 10.32 17.66 -2.75
CA GLY A 48 9.86 18.85 -3.48
C GLY A 48 8.74 19.58 -2.74
N ASP A 49 8.66 20.91 -2.93
CA ASP A 49 7.60 21.73 -2.37
C ASP A 49 6.24 21.28 -2.88
N ILE A 50 5.37 20.87 -1.96
CA ILE A 50 4.01 20.44 -2.26
C ILE A 50 3.08 20.87 -1.14
N ALA A 51 1.87 21.30 -1.51
CA ALA A 51 0.84 21.61 -0.53
C ALA A 51 0.45 20.33 0.21
N LYS A 52 0.43 20.42 1.54
CA LYS A 52 0.04 19.33 2.44
C LYS A 52 -1.05 19.84 3.37
N PRO A 53 -2.07 19.03 3.67
CA PRO A 53 -3.04 19.40 4.70
C PRO A 53 -2.35 19.62 6.06
N GLU A 54 -2.87 20.60 6.81
CA GLU A 54 -2.47 20.83 8.20
C GLU A 54 -2.96 19.67 9.08
N VAL A 55 -2.09 19.19 9.96
CA VAL A 55 -2.34 18.05 10.85
C VAL A 55 -1.63 18.27 12.19
N ASP A 56 -2.18 17.65 13.22
CA ASP A 56 -1.46 17.42 14.47
C ASP A 56 -0.76 16.07 14.39
N GLU A 57 0.49 16.00 14.87
CA GLU A 57 1.28 14.76 14.82
C GLU A 57 2.08 14.50 16.09
N GLU A 58 2.25 13.23 16.41
CA GLU A 58 3.12 12.76 17.48
C GLU A 58 3.86 11.49 17.06
N TRP A 59 5.06 11.29 17.62
CA TRP A 59 5.80 10.05 17.51
C TRP A 59 5.70 9.29 18.83
N ILE A 60 5.43 7.99 18.74
CA ILE A 60 5.39 7.07 19.88
C ILE A 60 6.19 5.81 19.54
N THR A 61 6.51 5.05 20.58
CA THR A 61 7.11 3.71 20.44
C THR A 61 6.12 2.68 20.97
N VAL A 62 5.67 1.78 20.10
CA VAL A 62 4.79 0.67 20.47
C VAL A 62 5.66 -0.52 20.92
N PRO A 63 5.53 -1.01 22.17
CA PRO A 63 6.30 -2.15 22.62
C PRO A 63 5.76 -3.46 22.02
N GLY A 64 6.67 -4.41 21.76
CA GLY A 64 6.38 -5.75 21.26
C GLY A 64 6.84 -5.99 19.82
N GLY A 65 6.32 -7.07 19.21
CA GLY A 65 6.73 -7.51 17.89
C GLY A 65 8.09 -8.21 17.87
N PRO A 66 8.53 -8.69 16.70
CA PRO A 66 9.73 -9.52 16.56
C PRO A 66 11.04 -8.79 16.91
N THR A 67 11.03 -7.46 16.91
CA THR A 67 12.19 -6.60 17.23
C THR A 67 12.09 -5.93 18.61
N GLY A 68 11.05 -6.24 19.39
CA GLY A 68 10.84 -5.70 20.73
C GLY A 68 10.12 -4.36 20.80
N GLU A 69 10.19 -3.53 19.76
CA GLU A 69 9.41 -2.30 19.61
C GLU A 69 9.25 -1.87 18.15
N VAL A 70 8.26 -1.01 17.90
CA VAL A 70 7.95 -0.41 16.59
C VAL A 70 7.74 1.10 16.75
N PRO A 71 8.56 1.96 16.12
CA PRO A 71 8.29 3.39 16.06
C PRO A 71 7.02 3.65 15.24
N VAL A 72 6.18 4.55 15.72
CA VAL A 72 4.89 4.85 15.10
C VAL A 72 4.69 6.36 15.06
N ARG A 73 4.34 6.86 13.88
CA ARG A 73 3.84 8.22 13.71
C ARG A 73 2.32 8.21 13.75
N VAL A 74 1.74 9.05 14.59
CA VAL A 74 0.28 9.25 14.65
C VAL A 74 -0.02 10.62 14.06
N VAL A 75 -0.87 10.66 13.03
CA VAL A 75 -1.28 11.88 12.32
C VAL A 75 -2.78 12.06 12.50
N LYS A 76 -3.22 13.25 12.91
CA LYS A 76 -4.63 13.58 13.17
C LYS A 76 -4.99 14.85 12.41
N PRO A 77 -6.24 15.01 11.93
CA PRO A 77 -6.69 16.28 11.37
C PRO A 77 -6.46 17.42 12.38
N ALA A 78 -5.91 18.55 11.93
CA ALA A 78 -5.57 19.65 12.83
C ALA A 78 -6.77 20.12 13.66
N GLY A 79 -6.59 20.22 14.97
CA GLY A 79 -7.63 20.67 15.91
C GLY A 79 -8.77 19.68 16.13
N ALA A 80 -8.64 18.43 15.68
CA ALA A 80 -9.61 17.39 15.98
C ALA A 80 -9.73 17.16 17.50
N SER A 81 -10.96 16.96 17.98
CA SER A 81 -11.25 16.70 19.39
C SER A 81 -12.01 15.40 19.59
N GLY A 82 -11.78 14.75 20.73
CA GLY A 82 -12.38 13.47 21.08
C GLY A 82 -11.74 12.26 20.39
N PRO A 83 -12.24 11.03 20.65
CA PRO A 83 -11.72 9.81 20.04
C PRO A 83 -11.96 9.75 18.53
N LEU A 84 -10.88 9.63 17.77
CA LEU A 84 -10.92 9.51 16.31
C LEU A 84 -10.94 8.05 15.87
N PRO A 85 -11.72 7.68 14.83
CA PRO A 85 -11.53 6.40 14.18
C PRO A 85 -10.14 6.36 13.53
N VAL A 86 -9.66 5.15 13.24
CA VAL A 86 -8.25 4.92 12.92
C VAL A 86 -8.10 4.28 11.55
N ILE A 87 -7.15 4.79 10.77
CA ILE A 87 -6.57 4.15 9.61
C ILE A 87 -5.17 3.68 10.00
N LEU A 88 -4.94 2.38 10.08
CA LEU A 88 -3.59 1.83 10.09
C LEU A 88 -3.05 1.90 8.66
N TYR A 89 -2.10 2.80 8.41
CA TYR A 89 -1.51 2.98 7.08
C TYR A 89 -0.17 2.27 6.99
N ILE A 90 -0.06 1.29 6.10
CA ILE A 90 1.17 0.54 5.85
C ILE A 90 1.76 1.03 4.53
N HIS A 91 2.97 1.57 4.59
CA HIS A 91 3.58 2.23 3.43
C HIS A 91 4.12 1.26 2.38
N GLY A 92 4.24 1.77 1.16
CA GLY A 92 4.78 1.06 0.01
C GLY A 92 6.29 1.19 -0.16
N ALA A 93 6.71 1.22 -1.44
CA ALA A 93 8.09 1.34 -1.92
C ALA A 93 8.99 0.09 -1.74
N GLY A 94 8.43 -1.08 -2.06
CA GLY A 94 9.22 -2.29 -2.35
C GLY A 94 9.87 -2.98 -1.15
N TRP A 95 9.37 -2.78 0.07
CA TRP A 95 9.88 -3.24 1.38
C TRP A 95 11.25 -2.68 1.77
N VAL A 96 11.99 -2.15 0.80
CA VAL A 96 13.35 -1.66 0.93
C VAL A 96 13.40 -0.15 1.15
N PHE A 97 12.42 0.56 0.60
CA PHE A 97 12.31 2.01 0.66
C PHE A 97 11.03 2.41 1.39
N GLY A 98 10.76 3.72 1.42
CA GLY A 98 9.60 4.28 2.10
C GLY A 98 9.88 4.54 3.58
N ASN A 99 9.13 5.49 4.13
CA ASN A 99 9.16 5.98 5.52
C ASN A 99 8.07 7.04 5.68
N ALA A 100 7.93 7.59 6.89
CA ALA A 100 6.96 8.65 7.19
C ALA A 100 7.13 9.91 6.34
N HIS A 101 8.34 10.26 5.88
CA HIS A 101 8.59 11.44 5.05
C HIS A 101 8.08 11.23 3.61
N THR A 102 8.43 10.10 2.99
CA THR A 102 8.05 9.78 1.61
C THR A 102 6.54 9.68 1.42
N HIS A 103 5.80 9.24 2.44
CA HIS A 103 4.34 9.07 2.37
C HIS A 103 3.56 10.21 3.05
N ASP A 104 4.26 11.24 3.52
CA ASP A 104 3.72 12.31 4.37
C ASP A 104 2.48 12.97 3.78
N ARG A 105 2.55 13.40 2.50
CA ARG A 105 1.40 14.02 1.82
C ARG A 105 0.20 13.09 1.82
N LEU A 106 0.37 11.86 1.33
CA LEU A 106 -0.72 10.91 1.13
C LEU A 106 -1.41 10.59 2.47
N VAL A 107 -0.62 10.35 3.52
CA VAL A 107 -1.12 10.11 4.87
C VAL A 107 -1.93 11.30 5.40
N ARG A 108 -1.44 12.53 5.22
CA ARG A 108 -2.17 13.75 5.61
C ARG A 108 -3.48 13.92 4.84
N GLU A 109 -3.46 13.68 3.53
CA GLU A 109 -4.66 13.74 2.69
C GLU A 109 -5.71 12.71 3.09
N LEU A 110 -5.29 11.49 3.44
CA LEU A 110 -6.20 10.46 3.94
C LEU A 110 -6.73 10.78 5.34
N ALA A 111 -5.88 11.26 6.26
CA ALA A 111 -6.31 11.65 7.60
C ALA A 111 -7.40 12.73 7.55
N VAL A 112 -7.13 13.82 6.83
CA VAL A 112 -8.07 14.95 6.68
C VAL A 112 -9.29 14.55 5.86
N GLY A 113 -9.12 13.87 4.72
CA GLY A 113 -10.22 13.47 3.84
C GLY A 113 -11.17 12.46 4.48
N ALA A 114 -10.64 11.53 5.28
CA ALA A 114 -11.45 10.55 5.99
C ALA A 114 -11.98 11.07 7.35
N GLY A 115 -11.44 12.18 7.85
CA GLY A 115 -11.72 12.66 9.21
C GLY A 115 -11.32 11.62 10.27
N ALA A 116 -10.16 10.98 10.08
CA ALA A 116 -9.68 9.88 10.89
C ALA A 116 -8.21 10.10 11.29
N ALA A 117 -7.80 9.50 12.40
CA ALA A 117 -6.39 9.42 12.72
C ALA A 117 -5.71 8.40 11.80
N VAL A 118 -4.53 8.71 11.29
CA VAL A 118 -3.66 7.74 10.62
C VAL A 118 -2.56 7.32 11.57
N VAL A 119 -2.45 6.03 11.80
CA VAL A 119 -1.35 5.40 12.55
C VAL A 119 -0.41 4.76 11.53
N PHE A 120 0.82 5.24 11.49
CA PHE A 120 1.84 4.86 10.50
C PHE A 120 2.98 4.14 11.21
N PRO A 121 3.09 2.80 11.08
CA PRO A 121 4.24 2.06 11.58
C PRO A 121 5.48 2.32 10.72
N GLU A 122 6.58 2.70 11.37
CA GLU A 122 7.91 2.76 10.78
C GLU A 122 8.53 1.34 10.84
N TYR A 123 7.93 0.40 10.10
CA TYR A 123 8.35 -1.00 10.13
C TYR A 123 9.79 -1.18 9.62
N SER A 124 10.45 -2.25 10.06
CA SER A 124 11.82 -2.55 9.66
C SER A 124 11.90 -2.94 8.18
N LEU A 125 12.77 -2.25 7.45
CA LEU A 125 12.93 -2.42 6.01
C LEU A 125 13.81 -3.63 5.66
N SER A 126 13.57 -4.17 4.48
CA SER A 126 14.44 -5.16 3.85
C SER A 126 15.66 -4.49 3.20
N PRO A 127 16.79 -5.19 3.04
CA PRO A 127 17.04 -6.59 3.40
C PRO A 127 17.45 -6.84 4.87
N GLU A 128 17.58 -5.79 5.70
CA GLU A 128 17.99 -5.90 7.10
C GLU A 128 16.99 -6.70 7.93
N ALA A 129 15.70 -6.48 7.67
CA ALA A 129 14.60 -7.30 8.15
C ALA A 129 13.88 -7.96 6.97
N ARG A 130 13.79 -9.30 7.00
CA ARG A 130 13.13 -10.10 5.96
C ARG A 130 11.75 -10.55 6.43
N TYR A 131 10.95 -11.10 5.51
CA TYR A 131 9.71 -11.78 5.85
C TYR A 131 9.91 -12.76 7.04
N PRO A 132 9.03 -12.78 8.06
CA PRO A 132 7.78 -12.01 8.21
C PRO A 132 7.91 -10.77 9.13
N VAL A 133 9.11 -10.22 9.37
CA VAL A 133 9.34 -9.20 10.42
C VAL A 133 8.41 -7.98 10.30
N ALA A 134 8.34 -7.36 9.12
CA ALA A 134 7.54 -6.16 8.92
C ALA A 134 6.03 -6.40 9.13
N ILE A 135 5.48 -7.53 8.64
CA ILE A 135 4.06 -7.84 8.81
C ILE A 135 3.69 -8.12 10.27
N GLU A 136 4.60 -8.75 11.03
CA GLU A 136 4.40 -8.97 12.47
C GLU A 136 4.50 -7.67 13.27
N GLN A 137 5.36 -6.73 12.87
CA GLN A 137 5.40 -5.38 13.45
C GLN A 137 4.09 -4.62 13.17
N ASN A 138 3.61 -4.64 11.93
CA ASN A 138 2.34 -4.00 11.55
C ASN A 138 1.16 -4.60 12.35
N PHE A 139 1.12 -5.93 12.50
CA PHE A 139 0.10 -6.60 13.32
C PHE A 139 0.23 -6.26 14.82
N THR A 140 1.45 -6.09 15.33
CA THR A 140 1.70 -5.61 16.69
C THR A 140 1.10 -4.22 16.90
N VAL A 141 1.32 -3.29 15.97
CA VAL A 141 0.73 -1.94 16.03
C VAL A 141 -0.79 -2.00 15.93
N ALA A 142 -1.36 -2.84 15.07
CA ALA A 142 -2.81 -3.03 14.97
C ALA A 142 -3.42 -3.47 16.32
N ARG A 143 -2.81 -4.45 16.99
CA ARG A 143 -3.24 -4.89 18.32
C ARG A 143 -3.08 -3.80 19.39
N TRP A 144 -2.00 -3.03 19.31
CA TRP A 144 -1.78 -1.90 20.22
C TRP A 144 -2.85 -0.83 20.07
N ILE A 145 -3.26 -0.48 18.83
CA ILE A 145 -4.35 0.47 18.57
C ILE A 145 -5.63 0.01 19.29
N VAL A 146 -5.98 -1.27 19.15
CA VAL A 146 -7.19 -1.84 19.77
C VAL A 146 -7.11 -1.83 21.30
N ALA A 147 -5.95 -2.19 21.86
CA ALA A 147 -5.81 -2.38 23.30
C ALA A 147 -5.54 -1.08 24.08
N GLN A 148 -4.79 -0.15 23.49
CA GLN A 148 -4.21 1.00 24.19
C GLN A 148 -4.40 2.33 23.44
N GLY A 149 -4.95 2.32 22.22
CA GLY A 149 -5.11 3.52 21.40
C GLY A 149 -5.96 4.62 22.06
N ALA A 150 -6.88 4.25 22.95
CA ALA A 150 -7.75 5.20 23.66
C ALA A 150 -6.96 6.27 24.45
N GLU A 151 -5.79 5.91 25.00
CA GLU A 151 -4.89 6.83 25.71
C GLU A 151 -4.33 7.93 24.80
N ARG A 152 -4.37 7.71 23.48
CA ARG A 152 -3.94 8.65 22.43
C ARG A 152 -5.13 9.24 21.67
N GLY A 153 -6.35 9.09 22.16
CA GLY A 153 -7.55 9.55 21.48
C GLY A 153 -7.86 8.76 20.20
N LEU A 154 -7.41 7.51 20.12
CA LEU A 154 -7.69 6.60 19.01
C LEU A 154 -8.81 5.63 19.42
N ASP A 155 -9.82 5.50 18.58
CA ASP A 155 -10.92 4.56 18.77
C ASP A 155 -10.63 3.26 18.02
N GLY A 156 -10.05 2.30 18.75
CA GLY A 156 -9.67 1.00 18.21
C GLY A 156 -10.83 0.10 17.78
N ALA A 157 -12.08 0.44 18.12
CA ALA A 157 -13.27 -0.28 17.63
C ALA A 157 -13.66 0.17 16.21
N ARG A 158 -13.19 1.34 15.77
CA ARG A 158 -13.39 1.89 14.43
C ARG A 158 -12.05 1.93 13.69
N LEU A 159 -11.57 0.75 13.31
CA LEU A 159 -10.27 0.56 12.68
C LEU A 159 -10.41 0.08 11.23
N ALA A 160 -9.74 0.76 10.31
CA ALA A 160 -9.51 0.32 8.94
C ALA A 160 -8.00 0.16 8.70
N VAL A 161 -7.65 -0.64 7.69
CA VAL A 161 -6.26 -0.77 7.24
C VAL A 161 -6.16 -0.30 5.78
N ALA A 162 -5.11 0.44 5.47
CA ALA A 162 -4.84 0.91 4.13
C ALA A 162 -3.35 0.81 3.81
N GLY A 163 -3.02 0.65 2.54
CA GLY A 163 -1.63 0.67 2.12
C GLY A 163 -1.48 0.62 0.60
N ASP A 164 -0.31 1.05 0.15
CA ASP A 164 0.03 1.19 -1.26
C ASP A 164 1.15 0.24 -1.67
N SER A 165 1.07 -0.34 -2.88
CA SER A 165 2.09 -1.26 -3.40
C SER A 165 2.32 -2.46 -2.46
N VAL A 166 3.54 -2.62 -1.93
CA VAL A 166 3.84 -3.61 -0.87
C VAL A 166 3.13 -3.31 0.46
N GLY A 167 2.75 -2.06 0.72
CA GLY A 167 1.85 -1.71 1.80
C GLY A 167 0.44 -2.25 1.58
N GLY A 168 0.01 -2.32 0.31
CA GLY A 168 -1.21 -3.02 -0.11
C GLY A 168 -1.10 -4.54 0.09
N ASN A 169 0.08 -5.13 -0.18
CA ASN A 169 0.37 -6.52 0.17
C ASN A 169 0.21 -6.78 1.66
N MET A 170 0.90 -5.97 2.48
CA MET A 170 0.87 -6.10 3.93
C MET A 170 -0.50 -5.77 4.52
N THR A 171 -1.31 -4.94 3.85
CA THR A 171 -2.73 -4.71 4.18
C THR A 171 -3.55 -5.99 4.03
N ALA A 172 -3.40 -6.70 2.90
CA ALA A 172 -4.07 -7.99 2.69
C ALA A 172 -3.57 -9.05 3.69
N ALA A 173 -2.25 -9.13 3.91
CA ALA A 173 -1.65 -10.05 4.87
C ALA A 173 -2.14 -9.81 6.30
N LEU A 174 -2.15 -8.55 6.76
CA LEU A 174 -2.64 -8.17 8.10
C LEU A 174 -4.12 -8.53 8.26
N THR A 175 -4.91 -8.39 7.19
CA THR A 175 -6.33 -8.75 7.19
C THR A 175 -6.54 -10.27 7.32
N LEU A 176 -5.72 -11.08 6.65
CA LEU A 176 -5.68 -12.53 6.84
C LEU A 176 -5.25 -12.91 8.27
N MET A 177 -4.19 -12.29 8.78
CA MET A 177 -3.71 -12.49 10.16
C MET A 177 -4.77 -12.12 11.19
N ALA A 178 -5.50 -11.02 10.98
CA ALA A 178 -6.58 -10.59 11.87
C ALA A 178 -7.73 -11.60 11.92
N LYS A 179 -8.09 -12.20 10.78
CA LYS A 179 -9.08 -13.29 10.72
C LYS A 179 -8.58 -14.54 11.46
N GLU A 180 -7.33 -14.95 11.21
CA GLU A 180 -6.78 -16.19 11.76
C GLU A 180 -6.52 -16.09 13.28
N ARG A 181 -5.97 -14.96 13.72
CA ARG A 181 -5.48 -14.77 15.10
C ARG A 181 -6.47 -14.02 16.00
N GLY A 182 -7.43 -13.32 15.41
CA GLY A 182 -8.40 -12.49 16.12
C GLY A 182 -7.80 -11.23 16.74
N GLY A 183 -8.64 -10.49 17.47
CA GLY A 183 -8.21 -9.34 18.28
C GLY A 183 -8.01 -8.01 17.54
N VAL A 184 -8.19 -7.98 16.21
CA VAL A 184 -8.13 -6.76 15.39
C VAL A 184 -9.41 -6.64 14.54
N PRO A 185 -10.42 -5.86 14.98
CA PRO A 185 -11.71 -5.75 14.30
C PRO A 185 -11.65 -4.73 13.15
N LEU A 186 -11.17 -5.17 11.98
CA LEU A 186 -11.09 -4.32 10.79
C LEU A 186 -12.48 -4.08 10.17
N LEU A 187 -12.82 -2.82 9.92
CA LEU A 187 -14.07 -2.41 9.26
C LEU A 187 -13.92 -2.29 7.74
N GLN A 188 -12.71 -2.02 7.25
CA GLN A 188 -12.41 -1.78 5.84
C GLN A 188 -10.94 -2.07 5.55
N GLN A 189 -10.66 -2.62 4.35
CA GLN A 189 -9.33 -2.65 3.76
C GLN A 189 -9.29 -1.79 2.48
N VAL A 190 -8.26 -0.95 2.33
CA VAL A 190 -8.03 -0.15 1.11
C VAL A 190 -6.64 -0.45 0.55
N LEU A 191 -6.59 -0.95 -0.67
CA LEU A 191 -5.39 -1.44 -1.32
C LEU A 191 -5.13 -0.60 -2.57
N PHE A 192 -4.10 0.24 -2.53
CA PHE A 192 -3.62 0.94 -3.72
C PHE A 192 -2.60 0.06 -4.42
N TYR A 193 -2.90 -0.33 -5.66
CA TYR A 193 -2.07 -1.10 -6.61
C TYR A 193 -1.24 -2.19 -5.92
N PRO A 194 -1.90 -3.14 -5.22
CA PRO A 194 -1.21 -4.03 -4.29
C PRO A 194 -0.34 -5.05 -5.01
N VAL A 195 0.82 -5.37 -4.40
CA VAL A 195 1.51 -6.64 -4.66
C VAL A 195 0.71 -7.76 -3.99
N THR A 196 0.40 -8.84 -4.70
CA THR A 196 -0.45 -9.93 -4.23
C THR A 196 0.07 -11.31 -4.59
N ASP A 197 1.04 -11.43 -5.51
CA ASP A 197 1.68 -12.70 -5.83
C ASP A 197 3.16 -12.55 -6.17
N ALA A 198 3.98 -13.47 -5.67
CA ALA A 198 5.37 -13.62 -6.08
C ALA A 198 5.49 -14.40 -7.41
N SER A 199 4.63 -14.08 -8.38
CA SER A 199 4.71 -14.54 -9.78
C SER A 199 5.00 -13.34 -10.68
N PHE A 200 5.68 -13.56 -11.80
CA PHE A 200 6.17 -12.46 -12.68
C PHE A 200 5.74 -12.66 -14.13
N ASP A 201 4.60 -13.33 -14.35
CA ASP A 201 4.20 -13.86 -15.65
C ASP A 201 2.78 -13.48 -16.08
N THR A 202 2.10 -12.59 -15.35
CA THR A 202 0.80 -12.02 -15.73
C THR A 202 0.88 -11.22 -17.05
N GLY A 203 -0.27 -10.91 -17.64
CA GLY A 203 -0.34 -10.09 -18.86
C GLY A 203 0.31 -8.73 -18.65
N SER A 204 0.01 -8.06 -17.54
CA SER A 204 0.58 -6.77 -17.16
C SER A 204 2.08 -6.81 -16.91
N TYR A 205 2.62 -7.87 -16.26
CA TYR A 205 4.08 -8.04 -16.11
C TYR A 205 4.82 -8.11 -17.44
N ARG A 206 4.20 -8.72 -18.46
CA ARG A 206 4.78 -8.79 -19.81
C ARG A 206 4.61 -7.49 -20.58
N GLN A 207 3.43 -6.87 -20.47
CA GLN A 207 3.08 -5.67 -21.21
C GLN A 207 3.87 -4.43 -20.74
N PHE A 208 4.08 -4.29 -19.43
CA PHE A 208 4.71 -3.12 -18.81
C PHE A 208 6.06 -3.44 -18.18
N ALA A 209 6.77 -4.43 -18.71
CA ALA A 209 7.99 -4.95 -18.11
C ALA A 209 9.08 -3.88 -17.88
N GLU A 210 9.09 -2.85 -18.72
CA GLU A 210 10.02 -1.72 -18.72
C GLU A 210 9.34 -0.44 -19.21
N GLY A 211 9.92 0.72 -18.90
CA GLY A 211 9.48 2.02 -19.44
C GLY A 211 8.29 2.69 -18.74
N TYR A 212 7.72 2.08 -17.69
CA TYR A 212 6.56 2.60 -16.94
C TYR A 212 6.86 2.76 -15.44
N PHE A 213 8.05 3.27 -15.10
CA PHE A 213 8.58 3.45 -13.75
C PHE A 213 8.84 2.13 -12.98
N LEU A 214 7.80 1.39 -12.58
CA LEU A 214 7.99 0.08 -11.95
C LEU A 214 8.24 -0.99 -13.02
N THR A 215 9.34 -1.72 -12.89
CA THR A 215 9.76 -2.74 -13.86
C THR A 215 9.61 -4.16 -13.29
N THR A 216 9.50 -5.15 -14.18
CA THR A 216 9.50 -6.56 -13.80
C THR A 216 10.78 -6.95 -13.09
N GLU A 217 11.93 -6.44 -13.54
CA GLU A 217 13.22 -6.66 -12.90
C GLU A 217 13.27 -6.05 -11.50
N GLY A 218 12.75 -4.83 -11.34
CA GLY A 218 12.63 -4.17 -10.03
C GLY A 218 11.78 -4.98 -9.05
N MET A 219 10.63 -5.50 -9.50
CA MET A 219 9.79 -6.36 -8.66
C MET A 219 10.49 -7.66 -8.23
N ARG A 220 11.24 -8.31 -9.14
CA ARG A 220 12.04 -9.49 -8.77
C ARG A 220 13.07 -9.14 -7.69
N TRP A 221 13.76 -8.03 -7.85
CA TRP A 221 14.73 -7.55 -6.88
C TRP A 221 14.10 -7.24 -5.52
N PHE A 222 12.95 -6.55 -5.49
CA PHE A 222 12.23 -6.25 -4.24
C PHE A 222 11.81 -7.53 -3.51
N TRP A 223 11.27 -8.52 -4.24
CA TRP A 223 10.96 -9.83 -3.68
C TRP A 223 12.20 -10.53 -3.13
N ASP A 224 13.35 -10.47 -3.82
CA ASP A 224 14.61 -11.07 -3.34
C ASP A 224 15.13 -10.39 -2.06
N GLN A 225 14.94 -9.08 -1.91
CA GLN A 225 15.26 -8.39 -0.66
C GLN A 225 14.33 -8.81 0.48
N TYR A 226 13.04 -8.99 0.18
CA TYR A 226 12.03 -9.36 1.17
C TYR A 226 12.18 -10.80 1.65
N THR A 227 12.33 -11.74 0.72
CA THR A 227 12.72 -13.14 0.98
C THR A 227 13.08 -13.88 -0.31
N THR A 228 14.12 -14.72 -0.25
CA THR A 228 14.50 -15.64 -1.33
C THR A 228 13.94 -17.05 -1.15
N ASP A 229 13.20 -17.30 -0.07
CA ASP A 229 12.62 -18.61 0.22
C ASP A 229 11.29 -18.78 -0.54
N GLU A 230 11.25 -19.76 -1.44
CA GLU A 230 10.06 -20.08 -2.24
C GLU A 230 8.88 -20.55 -1.40
N ALA A 231 9.13 -21.22 -0.27
CA ALA A 231 8.08 -21.65 0.64
C ALA A 231 7.44 -20.42 1.31
N GLN A 232 8.25 -19.46 1.76
CA GLN A 232 7.76 -18.20 2.32
C GLN A 232 6.98 -17.39 1.28
N ARG A 233 7.46 -17.29 0.03
CA ARG A 233 6.74 -16.64 -1.06
C ARG A 233 5.39 -17.29 -1.35
N ALA A 234 5.24 -18.59 -1.08
CA ALA A 234 3.99 -19.31 -1.27
C ALA A 234 2.99 -19.13 -0.11
N GLU A 235 3.41 -18.61 1.04
CA GLU A 235 2.52 -18.33 2.16
C GLU A 235 1.52 -17.23 1.79
N ILE A 236 0.28 -17.35 2.29
CA ILE A 236 -0.81 -16.40 1.98
C ILE A 236 -0.58 -15.01 2.57
N THR A 237 0.32 -14.90 3.56
CA THR A 237 0.75 -13.64 4.18
C THR A 237 1.91 -12.98 3.44
N ALA A 238 2.50 -13.65 2.45
CA ALA A 238 3.41 -13.05 1.47
C ALA A 238 2.70 -12.87 0.12
N SER A 239 2.06 -13.91 -0.41
CA SER A 239 1.30 -13.89 -1.67
C SER A 239 -0.20 -14.12 -1.40
N PRO A 240 -0.95 -13.09 -0.97
CA PRO A 240 -2.37 -13.22 -0.62
C PRO A 240 -3.27 -13.68 -1.78
N LEU A 241 -2.83 -13.51 -3.04
CA LEU A 241 -3.54 -14.08 -4.19
C LEU A 241 -3.60 -15.62 -4.14
N ARG A 242 -2.71 -16.28 -3.39
CA ARG A 242 -2.69 -17.74 -3.23
C ARG A 242 -3.68 -18.26 -2.18
N ALA A 243 -4.26 -17.40 -1.35
CA ALA A 243 -5.25 -17.80 -0.35
C ALA A 243 -6.48 -18.45 -0.99
N SER A 244 -7.01 -19.53 -0.40
CA SER A 244 -8.24 -20.17 -0.87
C SER A 244 -9.45 -19.24 -0.69
N VAL A 245 -10.55 -19.54 -1.38
CA VAL A 245 -11.82 -18.80 -1.24
C VAL A 245 -12.31 -18.83 0.21
N GLU A 246 -12.17 -19.97 0.88
CA GLU A 246 -12.52 -20.17 2.29
C GLU A 246 -11.61 -19.35 3.22
N GLN A 247 -10.32 -19.25 2.90
CA GLN A 247 -9.37 -18.41 3.64
C GLN A 247 -9.71 -16.92 3.49
N LEU A 248 -10.28 -16.50 2.36
CA LEU A 248 -10.71 -15.12 2.11
C LEU A 248 -12.13 -14.79 2.58
N SER A 249 -12.97 -15.80 2.86
CA SER A 249 -14.36 -15.56 3.28
C SER A 249 -14.43 -14.83 4.62
N GLY A 250 -15.32 -13.84 4.76
CA GLY A 250 -15.48 -13.08 5.99
C GLY A 250 -14.40 -12.03 6.28
N LEU A 251 -13.49 -11.76 5.33
CA LEU A 251 -12.62 -10.59 5.40
C LEU A 251 -13.46 -9.29 5.26
N PRO A 252 -12.98 -8.14 5.79
CA PRO A 252 -13.69 -6.86 5.71
C PRO A 252 -13.87 -6.39 4.27
N PRO A 253 -14.88 -5.52 4.02
CA PRO A 253 -15.06 -4.86 2.74
C PRO A 253 -13.77 -4.26 2.19
N ALA A 254 -13.58 -4.34 0.87
CA ALA A 254 -12.35 -3.93 0.21
C ALA A 254 -12.59 -2.85 -0.87
N LEU A 255 -11.69 -1.87 -0.92
CA LEU A 255 -11.45 -1.03 -2.08
C LEU A 255 -10.09 -1.42 -2.66
N VAL A 256 -10.06 -1.87 -3.91
CA VAL A 256 -8.83 -2.17 -4.64
C VAL A 256 -8.71 -1.19 -5.80
N ILE A 257 -7.65 -0.39 -5.80
CA ILE A 257 -7.36 0.58 -6.85
C ILE A 257 -6.17 0.07 -7.65
N THR A 258 -6.21 0.09 -8.98
CA THR A 258 -5.07 -0.26 -9.84
C THR A 258 -4.77 0.84 -10.84
N GLY A 259 -3.51 0.95 -11.27
CA GLY A 259 -3.11 1.75 -12.44
C GLY A 259 -3.17 0.93 -13.72
N GLU A 260 -3.46 1.57 -14.85
CA GLU A 260 -3.51 0.88 -16.15
C GLU A 260 -2.13 0.40 -16.64
N ALA A 261 -1.10 1.24 -16.48
CA ALA A 261 0.26 0.98 -16.94
C ALA A 261 1.16 0.55 -15.77
N ASP A 262 0.85 -0.61 -15.21
CA ASP A 262 1.48 -1.14 -13.99
C ASP A 262 1.65 -2.65 -14.12
N VAL A 263 2.84 -3.16 -13.83
CA VAL A 263 3.12 -4.60 -13.82
C VAL A 263 2.23 -5.36 -12.83
N LEU A 264 1.84 -4.73 -11.72
CA LEU A 264 1.00 -5.33 -10.65
C LEU A 264 -0.50 -5.26 -10.93
N ARG A 265 -0.92 -4.66 -12.05
CA ARG A 265 -2.33 -4.44 -12.35
C ARG A 265 -3.15 -5.73 -12.32
N ASP A 266 -2.71 -6.74 -13.07
CA ASP A 266 -3.50 -7.96 -13.26
C ASP A 266 -3.59 -8.78 -11.95
N GLU A 267 -2.52 -8.81 -11.14
CA GLU A 267 -2.53 -9.54 -9.86
C GLU A 267 -3.42 -8.85 -8.82
N GLY A 268 -3.39 -7.51 -8.72
CA GLY A 268 -4.27 -6.75 -7.84
C GLY A 268 -5.75 -6.92 -8.22
N GLU A 269 -6.06 -6.90 -9.52
CA GLU A 269 -7.42 -7.16 -10.01
C GLU A 269 -7.87 -8.60 -9.82
N ALA A 270 -6.96 -9.57 -9.99
CA ALA A 270 -7.22 -10.98 -9.70
C ALA A 270 -7.52 -11.19 -8.21
N TYR A 271 -6.79 -10.52 -7.31
CA TYR A 271 -7.07 -10.59 -5.87
C TYR A 271 -8.44 -10.01 -5.53
N ALA A 272 -8.79 -8.85 -6.11
CA ALA A 272 -10.11 -8.26 -5.96
C ALA A 272 -11.24 -9.20 -6.45
N ALA A 273 -11.02 -9.89 -7.57
CA ALA A 273 -11.95 -10.90 -8.07
C ALA A 273 -12.06 -12.10 -7.12
N LYS A 274 -10.95 -12.56 -6.55
CA LYS A 274 -10.91 -13.68 -5.59
C LYS A 274 -11.63 -13.36 -4.29
N LEU A 275 -11.48 -12.13 -3.78
CA LEU A 275 -12.25 -11.62 -2.64
C LEU A 275 -13.76 -11.64 -2.92
N ARG A 276 -14.20 -11.19 -4.12
CA ARG A 276 -15.62 -11.27 -4.51
C ARG A 276 -16.10 -12.72 -4.60
N ALA A 277 -15.29 -13.62 -5.15
CA ALA A 277 -15.63 -15.05 -5.18
C ALA A 277 -15.78 -15.65 -3.78
N ALA A 278 -15.09 -15.10 -2.77
CA ALA A 278 -15.22 -15.46 -1.36
C ALA A 278 -16.39 -14.78 -0.62
N GLY A 279 -17.20 -13.96 -1.32
CA GLY A 279 -18.34 -13.25 -0.75
C GLY A 279 -17.98 -11.96 -0.02
N VAL A 280 -16.74 -11.49 -0.12
CA VAL A 280 -16.33 -10.19 0.45
C VAL A 280 -16.94 -9.06 -0.40
N PRO A 281 -17.52 -8.00 0.21
CA PRO A 281 -17.92 -6.81 -0.52
C PRO A 281 -16.69 -6.09 -1.08
N VAL A 282 -16.58 -5.96 -2.41
CA VAL A 282 -15.41 -5.35 -3.05
C VAL A 282 -15.81 -4.33 -4.10
N THR A 283 -15.22 -3.14 -3.99
CA THR A 283 -15.10 -2.21 -5.10
C THR A 283 -13.70 -2.33 -5.70
N ALA A 284 -13.60 -2.55 -7.00
CA ALA A 284 -12.31 -2.58 -7.71
C ALA A 284 -12.35 -1.55 -8.85
N VAL A 285 -11.37 -0.65 -8.89
CA VAL A 285 -11.31 0.43 -9.89
C VAL A 285 -9.91 0.52 -10.49
N ARG A 286 -9.86 0.42 -11.82
CA ARG A 286 -8.67 0.75 -12.59
C ARG A 286 -8.72 2.21 -12.99
N TYR A 287 -7.65 2.95 -12.70
CA TYR A 287 -7.41 4.28 -13.22
C TYR A 287 -6.57 4.19 -14.50
N GLN A 288 -7.08 4.74 -15.60
CA GLN A 288 -6.41 4.75 -16.89
C GLN A 288 -5.40 5.89 -17.01
N GLY A 289 -4.44 5.75 -17.93
CA GLY A 289 -3.44 6.77 -18.23
C GLY A 289 -2.45 7.04 -17.09
N ILE A 290 -2.29 6.10 -16.16
CA ILE A 290 -1.44 6.28 -14.98
C ILE A 290 -0.54 5.07 -14.72
N ILE A 291 0.59 5.33 -14.06
CA ILE A 291 1.64 4.35 -13.69
C ILE A 291 1.51 3.92 -12.23
N HIS A 292 2.35 2.97 -11.81
CA HIS A 292 2.48 2.54 -10.41
C HIS A 292 2.84 3.71 -9.46
N ASP A 293 2.50 3.57 -8.16
CA ASP A 293 2.76 4.55 -7.10
C ASP A 293 2.10 5.93 -7.26
N PHE A 294 1.11 6.06 -8.14
CA PHE A 294 0.56 7.36 -8.52
C PHE A 294 -0.15 8.14 -7.41
N VAL A 295 -0.60 7.49 -6.34
CA VAL A 295 -1.15 8.22 -5.19
C VAL A 295 -0.07 8.66 -4.20
N MET A 296 1.12 8.05 -4.24
CA MET A 296 2.26 8.34 -3.36
C MET A 296 3.19 9.42 -3.94
N LEU A 297 3.57 9.28 -5.22
CA LEU A 297 4.55 10.15 -5.86
C LEU A 297 4.07 11.60 -5.94
N ASN A 298 4.81 12.53 -5.34
CA ASN A 298 4.45 13.95 -5.32
C ASN A 298 4.42 14.55 -6.73
N ALA A 299 5.32 14.12 -7.61
CA ALA A 299 5.33 14.51 -9.03
C ALA A 299 4.03 14.15 -9.77
N LEU A 300 3.31 13.12 -9.31
CA LEU A 300 2.07 12.66 -9.93
C LEU A 300 0.82 13.21 -9.25
N ARG A 301 0.95 13.97 -8.15
CA ARG A 301 -0.20 14.47 -7.41
C ARG A 301 -1.11 15.40 -8.24
N GLY A 302 -0.54 16.11 -9.21
CA GLY A 302 -1.28 16.97 -10.13
C GLY A 302 -2.14 16.22 -11.16
N THR A 303 -1.97 14.90 -11.29
CA THR A 303 -2.75 14.08 -12.24
C THR A 303 -4.21 13.93 -11.79
N HIS A 304 -5.11 13.79 -12.75
CA HIS A 304 -6.52 13.56 -12.49
C HIS A 304 -6.75 12.21 -11.81
N ALA A 305 -6.02 11.17 -12.24
CA ALA A 305 -6.07 9.85 -11.63
C ALA A 305 -5.71 9.89 -10.14
N ALA A 306 -4.59 10.54 -9.76
CA ALA A 306 -4.20 10.64 -8.36
C ALA A 306 -5.26 11.36 -7.51
N GLY A 307 -5.76 12.51 -7.98
CA GLY A 307 -6.79 13.28 -7.28
C GLY A 307 -8.08 12.47 -7.07
N ALA A 308 -8.56 11.78 -8.10
CA ALA A 308 -9.78 10.97 -8.02
C ALA A 308 -9.61 9.72 -7.15
N ALA A 309 -8.48 9.02 -7.25
CA ALA A 309 -8.19 7.84 -6.44
C ALA A 309 -8.09 8.17 -4.94
N ILE A 310 -7.39 9.25 -4.59
CA ILE A 310 -7.27 9.71 -3.19
C ILE A 310 -8.63 10.13 -2.65
N ALA A 311 -9.42 10.90 -3.42
CA ALA A 311 -10.76 11.31 -3.03
C ALA A 311 -11.70 10.12 -2.82
N GLN A 312 -11.65 9.13 -3.72
CA GLN A 312 -12.43 7.90 -3.60
C GLN A 312 -12.06 7.11 -2.34
N ALA A 313 -10.77 6.91 -2.10
CA ALA A 313 -10.29 6.19 -0.93
C ALA A 313 -10.66 6.90 0.38
N ALA A 314 -10.47 8.22 0.45
CA ALA A 314 -10.88 9.03 1.59
C ALA A 314 -12.40 8.91 1.86
N ALA A 315 -13.23 8.96 0.81
CA ALA A 315 -14.67 8.82 0.92
C ALA A 315 -15.08 7.41 1.42
N VAL A 316 -14.46 6.35 0.90
CA VAL A 316 -14.73 4.97 1.36
C VAL A 316 -14.30 4.77 2.81
N LEU A 317 -13.11 5.25 3.18
CA LEU A 317 -12.62 5.19 4.56
C LEU A 317 -13.54 5.96 5.51
N ARG A 318 -13.92 7.19 5.14
CA ARG A 318 -14.87 7.98 5.91
C ARG A 318 -16.20 7.25 6.09
N ALA A 319 -16.73 6.72 4.99
CA ALA A 319 -18.00 6.03 4.99
C ALA A 319 -17.95 4.78 5.86
N ALA A 320 -16.85 4.04 5.95
CA ALA A 320 -16.74 2.85 6.80
C ALA A 320 -16.51 3.20 8.28
N LEU A 321 -15.70 4.22 8.55
CA LEU A 321 -15.20 4.56 9.89
C LEU A 321 -16.14 5.44 10.71
N HIS A 322 -17.12 6.06 10.07
CA HIS A 322 -18.07 6.97 10.74
C HIS A 322 -19.52 6.47 10.68
N GLN A 323 -19.74 5.19 10.36
CA GLN A 323 -21.08 4.60 10.53
C GLN A 323 -21.32 4.38 12.02
N GLY A 324 -22.33 5.06 12.53
CA GLY A 324 -22.93 4.93 13.85
C GLY A 324 -24.40 5.28 13.75
#